data_AF-A0A6G3D5C5-F1
#
_entry.id   AF-A0A6G3D5C5-F1
#
_cell.length_a   1.000
_cell.length_b   1.000
_cell.length_c   1.000
_cell.angle_alpha   90.00
_cell.angle_beta   90.00
_cell.angle_gamma   90.00
#
_symmetry.space_group_name_H-M   'P 1'
#
loop_
_entity.id
_entity.type
_entity.pdbx_description
1 polymer ?
#
loop_
_entity_poly.entity_id
_entity_poly.type
_entity_poly.pdbx_seq_one_letter_code
_entity_poly.pdbx_strand_id
1 'polypeptide(L)'
;MTETRRGGTATRRSTGAPERHGPIGTQREKESGESSEGPGRAVAEGHEAAVLLSESRASVDPELRSAIASLPESMRRIALYHFGW
;
A
#
# COMPACT_ATOMS: atom_id res chain seq x y z
N MET A 1 -8.97 60.80 18.04
CA MET A 1 -7.70 60.08 17.81
C MET A 1 -7.76 58.74 18.52
N THR A 2 -8.22 57.69 17.85
CA THR A 2 -8.03 56.29 18.28
C THR A 2 -8.10 55.42 17.02
N GLU A 3 -6.91 55.19 16.47
CA GLU A 3 -6.61 54.25 15.40
C GLU A 3 -6.45 52.85 16.01
N THR A 4 -7.09 51.82 15.45
CA THR A 4 -6.65 50.41 15.62
C THR A 4 -6.92 49.58 14.36
N ARG A 5 -5.92 49.65 13.46
CA ARG A 5 -5.22 48.55 12.79
C ARG A 5 -6.02 47.35 12.23
N ARG A 6 -6.13 47.39 10.88
CA ARG A 6 -6.16 46.30 9.89
C ARG A 6 -6.15 44.86 10.42
N GLY A 7 -7.25 44.15 10.17
CA GLY A 7 -7.30 42.69 10.13
C GLY A 7 -6.40 42.15 9.02
N GLY A 8 -5.49 41.26 9.40
CA GLY A 8 -4.61 40.54 8.48
C GLY A 8 -5.41 39.54 7.65
N THR A 9 -5.29 39.64 6.33
CA THR A 9 -5.80 38.66 5.39
C THR A 9 -5.05 37.34 5.62
N ALA A 10 -5.76 36.33 6.10
CA ALA A 10 -5.27 34.97 6.17
C ALA A 10 -4.84 34.54 4.75
N THR A 11 -3.54 34.29 4.59
CA THR A 11 -3.01 33.73 3.36
C THR A 11 -3.68 32.37 3.18
N ARG A 12 -4.47 32.21 2.10
CA ARG A 12 -4.97 30.89 1.70
C ARG A 12 -3.73 30.04 1.44
N ARG A 13 -3.53 29.03 2.28
CA ARG A 13 -2.54 27.98 2.06
C ARG A 13 -2.95 27.27 0.77
N SER A 14 -2.27 27.60 -0.32
CA SER A 14 -2.42 26.96 -1.62
C SER A 14 -2.02 25.49 -1.45
N THR A 15 -3.00 24.60 -1.39
CA THR A 15 -2.77 23.16 -1.43
C THR A 15 -2.30 22.83 -2.83
N GLY A 16 -0.98 22.67 -2.99
CA GLY A 16 -0.40 22.13 -4.22
C GLY A 16 -1.11 20.83 -4.57
N ALA A 17 -1.52 20.69 -5.83
CA ALA A 17 -2.10 19.47 -6.34
C ALA A 17 -1.15 18.31 -6.07
N PRO A 18 -1.62 17.15 -5.57
CA PRO A 18 -0.77 15.98 -5.46
C PRO A 18 -0.30 15.64 -6.86
N GLU A 19 1.01 15.73 -7.06
CA GLU A 19 1.66 15.25 -8.25
C GLU A 19 1.21 13.81 -8.47
N ARG A 20 0.53 13.56 -9.59
CA ARG A 20 0.08 12.22 -9.93
C ARG A 20 1.34 11.41 -10.18
N HIS A 21 1.76 10.62 -9.19
CA HIS A 21 2.71 9.55 -9.41
C HIS A 21 2.15 8.70 -10.56
N GLY A 22 2.87 8.69 -11.68
CA GLY A 22 2.50 7.92 -12.85
C GLY A 22 2.30 6.44 -12.50
N PRO A 23 1.54 5.69 -13.31
CA PRO A 23 1.30 4.29 -13.04
C PRO A 23 2.61 3.54 -12.94
N ILE A 24 2.93 3.07 -11.73
CA ILE A 24 3.91 2.02 -11.51
C ILE A 24 3.43 0.81 -12.33
N GLY A 25 4.16 0.46 -13.40
CA GLY A 25 3.99 -0.85 -14.03
C GLY A 25 4.02 -0.96 -15.57
N THR A 26 4.45 0.03 -16.36
CA THR A 26 4.55 -0.19 -17.83
C THR A 26 5.77 0.47 -18.48
N GLN A 27 6.97 0.19 -17.99
CA GLN A 27 8.19 0.39 -18.79
C GLN A 27 8.83 -0.96 -19.11
N ARG A 28 8.15 -1.73 -19.97
CA ARG A 28 8.78 -2.76 -20.77
C ARG A 28 8.51 -2.38 -22.20
N GLU A 29 9.58 -2.03 -22.92
CA GLU A 29 9.74 -1.89 -24.38
C GLU A 29 10.75 -0.74 -24.61
N LYS A 30 11.94 -0.85 -25.21
CA LYS A 30 12.79 -1.87 -25.87
C LYS A 30 14.22 -1.27 -25.72
N GLU A 31 15.32 -1.99 -25.57
CA GLU A 31 15.98 -2.75 -26.63
C GLU A 31 17.32 -3.34 -26.12
N SER A 32 17.56 -4.61 -26.50
CA SER A 32 18.86 -5.29 -26.68
C SER A 32 19.79 -5.53 -25.49
N GLY A 33 19.53 -6.65 -24.82
CA GLY A 33 20.53 -7.50 -24.21
C GLY A 33 19.95 -8.91 -24.13
N GLU A 34 20.47 -9.82 -24.94
CA GLU A 34 20.07 -11.21 -25.03
C GLU A 34 20.09 -11.89 -23.64
N SER A 35 18.91 -12.11 -23.07
CA SER A 35 18.69 -13.10 -22.03
C SER A 35 17.40 -13.79 -22.40
N SER A 36 17.58 -14.98 -22.98
CA SER A 36 16.51 -15.89 -23.37
C SER A 36 15.77 -16.32 -22.11
N GLU A 37 14.84 -15.48 -21.67
CA GLU A 37 13.89 -15.81 -20.62
C GLU A 37 12.55 -15.99 -21.29
N GLY A 38 12.39 -17.17 -21.88
CA GLY A 38 11.13 -17.58 -22.46
C GLY A 38 10.00 -17.52 -21.42
N PRO A 39 8.73 -17.58 -21.85
CA PRO A 39 7.56 -17.53 -20.97
C PRO A 39 7.63 -18.48 -19.77
N GLY A 40 8.38 -19.59 -19.88
CA GLY A 40 8.61 -20.54 -18.80
C GLY A 40 9.34 -19.98 -17.57
N ARG A 41 10.21 -18.96 -17.69
CA ARG A 41 10.91 -18.38 -16.52
C ARG A 41 10.02 -17.47 -15.70
N ALA A 42 9.21 -16.62 -16.35
CA ALA A 42 8.25 -15.76 -15.66
C ALA A 42 7.14 -16.58 -14.96
N VAL A 43 6.73 -17.71 -15.55
CA VAL A 43 5.77 -18.63 -14.92
C VAL A 43 6.40 -19.38 -13.74
N ALA A 44 7.67 -19.80 -13.85
CA ALA A 44 8.42 -20.42 -12.75
C ALA A 44 8.66 -19.45 -11.59
N GLU A 45 9.05 -18.21 -11.86
CA GLU A 45 9.22 -17.15 -10.86
C GLU A 45 7.88 -16.79 -10.18
N GLY A 46 6.78 -16.73 -10.95
CA GLY A 46 5.45 -16.54 -10.39
C GLY A 46 5.01 -17.69 -9.46
N HIS A 47 5.41 -18.93 -9.77
CA HIS A 47 5.15 -20.07 -8.92
C HIS A 47 5.95 -20.00 -7.61
N GLU A 48 7.25 -19.69 -7.70
CA GLU A 48 8.10 -19.49 -6.53
C GLU A 48 7.61 -18.35 -5.63
N ALA A 49 7.22 -17.22 -6.22
CA ALA A 49 6.61 -16.11 -5.50
C ALA A 49 5.30 -16.51 -4.80
N ALA A 50 4.44 -17.29 -5.45
CA ALA A 50 3.21 -17.78 -4.85
C ALA A 50 3.48 -18.71 -3.66
N VAL A 51 4.51 -19.57 -3.75
CA VAL A 51 4.94 -20.44 -2.65
C VAL A 51 5.43 -19.60 -1.47
N LEU A 52 6.34 -18.65 -1.70
CA LEU A 52 6.85 -17.77 -0.64
C LEU A 52 5.75 -16.94 0.04
N LEU A 53 4.80 -16.42 -0.73
CA LEU A 53 3.66 -15.69 -0.19
C LEU A 53 2.72 -16.60 0.62
N SER A 54 2.53 -17.84 0.18
CA SER A 54 1.75 -18.84 0.93
C SER A 54 2.40 -19.17 2.27
N GLU A 55 3.71 -19.42 2.29
CA GLU A 55 4.47 -19.68 3.52
C GLU A 55 4.47 -18.47 4.46
N SER A 56 4.66 -17.28 3.89
CA SER A 56 4.57 -16.02 4.65
C SER A 56 3.20 -15.86 5.28
N ARG A 57 2.12 -16.11 4.53
CA ARG A 57 0.75 -16.03 5.05
C ARG A 57 0.49 -17.07 6.14
N ALA A 58 0.97 -18.31 5.97
CA ALA A 58 0.85 -19.36 6.98
C ALA A 58 1.55 -18.98 8.30
N SER A 59 2.63 -18.19 8.23
CA SER A 59 3.37 -17.70 9.40
C SER A 59 2.72 -16.48 10.05
N VAL A 60 2.12 -15.58 9.25
CA VAL A 60 1.53 -14.32 9.72
C VAL A 60 0.12 -14.49 10.27
N ASP A 61 -0.72 -15.34 9.64
CA ASP A 61 -2.13 -15.50 10.00
C ASP A 61 -2.35 -15.86 11.49
N PRO A 62 -1.56 -16.76 12.12
CA PRO A 62 -1.70 -17.08 13.55
C PRO A 62 -1.40 -15.90 14.48
N GLU A 63 -0.32 -15.17 14.22
CA GLU A 63 0.07 -14.00 15.01
C GLU A 63 -0.94 -12.86 14.85
N LEU A 64 -1.43 -12.65 13.62
CA LEU A 64 -2.47 -11.67 13.34
C LEU A 64 -3.78 -12.01 14.07
N ARG A 65 -4.20 -13.29 14.07
CA ARG A 65 -5.34 -13.78 14.85
C ARG A 65 -5.16 -13.52 16.35
N SER A 66 -3.96 -13.79 16.88
CA SER A 66 -3.63 -13.56 18.29
C SER A 66 -3.70 -12.08 18.66
N ALA A 67 -3.11 -11.21 17.84
CA ALA A 67 -3.16 -9.76 18.03
C ALA A 67 -4.61 -9.25 18.03
N ILE A 68 -5.44 -9.71 17.09
CA ILE A 68 -6.87 -9.33 17.04
C ILE A 68 -7.63 -9.83 18.27
N ALA A 69 -7.34 -11.05 18.75
CA ALA A 69 -7.96 -11.58 19.96
C ALA A 69 -7.66 -10.73 21.20
N SER A 70 -6.47 -10.10 21.26
CA SER A 70 -6.06 -9.23 22.36
C SER A 70 -6.79 -7.87 22.39
N LEU A 71 -7.48 -7.49 21.32
CA LEU A 71 -8.20 -6.22 21.25
C LEU A 71 -9.46 -6.21 22.13
N PRO A 72 -9.90 -5.02 22.59
CA PRO A 72 -11.21 -4.84 23.20
C PRO A 72 -12.33 -5.32 22.26
N GLU A 73 -13.40 -5.88 22.85
CA GLU A 73 -14.47 -6.59 22.14
C GLU A 73 -15.07 -5.83 20.95
N SER A 74 -15.29 -4.51 21.09
CA SER A 74 -15.82 -3.66 20.02
C SER A 74 -14.87 -3.56 18.83
N MET A 75 -13.56 -3.41 19.07
CA MET A 75 -12.56 -3.34 18.02
C MET A 75 -12.30 -4.69 17.38
N ARG A 76 -12.33 -5.78 18.16
CA ARG A 76 -12.17 -7.14 17.66
C ARG A 76 -13.24 -7.46 16.61
N ARG A 77 -14.50 -7.13 16.88
CA ARG A 77 -15.61 -7.34 15.94
C ARG A 77 -15.43 -6.61 14.62
N ILE A 78 -14.96 -5.36 14.69
CA ILE A 78 -14.68 -4.54 13.49
C ILE A 78 -13.51 -5.15 12.71
N ALA A 79 -12.44 -5.55 13.39
CA ALA A 79 -11.29 -6.18 12.75
C ALA A 79 -11.70 -7.48 12.01
N LEU A 80 -12.42 -8.39 12.67
CA LEU A 80 -12.90 -9.63 12.05
C LEU A 80 -13.73 -9.35 10.78
N TYR A 81 -14.66 -8.39 10.85
CA TYR A 81 -15.43 -7.97 9.68
C TYR A 81 -14.55 -7.51 8.52
N HIS A 82 -13.51 -6.72 8.77
CA HIS A 82 -12.61 -6.25 7.72
C HIS A 82 -11.70 -7.34 7.15
N PHE A 83 -11.26 -8.29 7.99
CA PHE A 83 -10.48 -9.44 7.53
C PHE A 83 -11.35 -10.51 6.85
N GLY A 84 -12.68 -10.36 6.88
CA GLY A 84 -13.61 -11.35 6.35
C GLY A 84 -13.59 -12.66 7.12
N TRP A 85 -13.27 -12.58 8.41
CA TRP A 85 -13.25 -13.71 9.34
C TRP A 85 -14.54 -13.83 10.14
#